data_AF-A0A9X2X7K6-F1
#
_entry.id   AF-A0A9X2X7K6-F1
#
_cell.length_a   1.000
_cell.length_b   1.000
_cell.length_c   1.000
_cell.angle_alpha   90.00
_cell.angle_beta   90.00
_cell.angle_gamma   90.00
#
_symmetry.space_group_name_H-M   'P 1'
#
loop_
_entity.id
_entity.type
_entity.pdbx_description
1 polymer ?
#
loop_
_entity_poly.entity_id
_entity_poly.type
_entity_poly.pdbx_seq_one_letter_code
_entity_poly.pdbx_strand_id
1 'polypeptide(L)'
;MADPPREEIAPEAIPDLTREALLFPAPRAHVLQSLARADTGGVLALGYSAMRGYGNAHPTVNELRLAEAEVRVQHPRGTVSPRPCAVRDHLSQCT
;
A
#
# COMPACT_ATOMS: atom_id res chain seq x y z
N MET A 1 2.83 14.92 15.04
CA MET A 1 2.62 15.27 13.63
C MET A 1 1.18 14.91 13.31
N ALA A 2 0.34 15.88 12.95
CA ALA A 2 -1.04 15.59 12.56
C ALA A 2 -1.03 14.87 11.21
N ASP A 3 -1.89 13.86 11.04
CA ASP A 3 -2.09 13.19 9.75
C ASP A 3 -2.54 14.25 8.72
N PRO A 4 -1.89 14.36 7.54
CA PRO A 4 -2.38 15.27 6.50
C PRO A 4 -3.85 14.96 6.17
N PRO A 5 -4.65 15.97 5.80
CA PRO A 5 -6.04 15.75 5.44
C PRO A 5 -6.11 14.75 4.29
N ARG A 6 -6.87 13.67 4.47
CA ARG A 6 -7.03 12.62 3.46
C ARG A 6 -7.73 13.21 2.24
N GLU A 7 -7.03 13.21 1.11
CA GLU A 7 -7.63 13.59 -0.16
C GLU A 7 -8.57 12.48 -0.63
N GLU A 8 -9.83 12.84 -0.88
CA GLU A 8 -10.84 11.92 -1.41
C GLU A 8 -10.65 11.77 -2.92
N ILE A 9 -9.97 10.70 -3.31
CA ILE A 9 -9.75 10.34 -4.71
C ILE A 9 -10.86 9.37 -5.13
N ALA A 10 -11.53 9.67 -6.25
CA ALA A 10 -12.51 8.76 -6.83
C ALA A 10 -11.88 7.37 -7.08
N PRO A 11 -12.53 6.26 -6.72
CA PRO A 11 -11.96 4.92 -6.84
C PRO A 11 -11.46 4.59 -8.27
N GLU A 12 -12.17 5.09 -9.27
CA GLU A 12 -11.88 4.87 -10.69
C GLU A 12 -10.64 5.63 -11.18
N ALA A 13 -10.22 6.66 -10.45
CA ALA A 13 -9.01 7.42 -10.75
C ALA A 13 -7.74 6.78 -10.19
N ILE A 14 -7.86 5.75 -9.33
CA ILE A 14 -6.72 5.02 -8.79
C ILE A 14 -6.31 3.94 -9.80
N PRO A 15 -5.07 3.98 -10.35
CA PRO A 15 -4.65 3.02 -11.35
C PRO A 15 -4.50 1.63 -10.71
N ASP A 16 -5.04 0.59 -11.36
CA ASP A 16 -5.11 -0.78 -10.82
C ASP A 16 -4.25 -1.75 -11.63
N LEU A 17 -3.17 -2.23 -11.00
CA LEU A 17 -2.22 -3.17 -11.61
C LEU A 17 -2.86 -4.52 -11.99
N THR A 18 -3.97 -4.90 -11.35
CA THR A 18 -4.62 -6.19 -11.60
C THR A 18 -5.47 -6.19 -12.86
N ARG A 19 -5.79 -5.00 -13.39
CA ARG A 19 -6.65 -4.81 -14.56
C ARG A 19 -5.86 -4.33 -15.77
N GLU A 20 -4.84 -3.52 -15.55
CA GLU A 20 -4.02 -2.90 -16.59
C GLU A 20 -2.58 -3.37 -16.47
N ALA A 21 -1.94 -3.66 -17.60
CA ALA A 21 -0.53 -4.02 -17.62
C ALA A 21 0.33 -2.84 -17.18
N LEU A 22 1.39 -3.13 -16.41
CA LEU A 22 2.34 -2.11 -15.97
C LEU A 22 3.14 -1.56 -17.17
N LEU A 23 2.96 -0.29 -17.49
CA LEU A 23 3.72 0.42 -18.51
C LEU A 23 4.66 1.43 -17.85
N PHE A 24 5.88 1.55 -18.39
CA PHE A 24 6.89 2.47 -17.86
C PHE A 24 6.90 3.79 -18.64
N PRO A 25 6.98 4.96 -17.98
CA PRO A 25 7.08 5.15 -16.51
C PRO A 25 5.73 4.92 -15.79
N ALA A 26 5.76 4.11 -14.72
CA ALA A 26 4.56 3.75 -13.97
C ALA A 26 4.19 4.82 -12.92
N PRO A 27 2.90 5.11 -12.70
CA PRO A 27 2.47 6.02 -11.65
C PRO A 27 2.80 5.44 -10.26
N ARG A 28 3.02 6.32 -9.27
CA ARG A 28 3.40 5.92 -7.90
C ARG A 28 2.47 4.86 -7.30
N ALA A 29 1.17 4.96 -7.54
CA ALA A 29 0.18 4.00 -7.04
C ALA A 29 0.40 2.58 -7.59
N HIS A 30 0.71 2.43 -8.89
CA HIS A 30 1.07 1.13 -9.48
C HIS A 30 2.37 0.56 -8.90
N VAL A 31 3.37 1.42 -8.68
CA VAL A 31 4.64 1.00 -8.06
C VAL A 31 4.39 0.48 -6.64
N LEU A 32 3.62 1.19 -5.82
CA LEU A 32 3.29 0.77 -4.46
C LEU A 32 2.45 -0.51 -4.44
N GLN A 33 1.48 -0.64 -5.35
CA GLN A 33 0.68 -1.88 -5.50
C GLN A 33 1.53 -3.09 -5.92
N SER A 34 2.56 -2.86 -6.74
CA SER A 34 3.53 -3.87 -7.14
C SER A 34 4.41 -4.28 -5.94
N LEU A 35 4.95 -3.31 -5.20
CA LEU A 35 5.79 -3.55 -4.03
C LEU A 35 5.04 -4.29 -2.91
N ALA A 36 3.76 -3.97 -2.69
CA ALA A 36 2.94 -4.64 -1.70
C ALA A 36 2.65 -6.12 -2.03
N ARG A 37 2.77 -6.52 -3.30
CA ARG A 37 2.58 -7.90 -3.78
C ARG A 37 3.89 -8.63 -4.06
N ALA A 38 5.01 -7.93 -4.01
CA ALA A 38 6.31 -8.48 -4.37
C ALA A 38 6.81 -9.46 -3.30
N ASP A 39 7.70 -10.36 -3.71
CA ASP A 39 8.35 -11.28 -2.78
C ASP A 39 9.21 -10.52 -1.76
N THR A 40 9.04 -10.86 -0.48
CA THR A 40 9.75 -10.24 0.62
C THR A 40 11.27 -10.38 0.47
N GLY A 41 11.76 -11.53 0.02
CA GLY A 41 13.20 -11.77 -0.19
C GLY A 41 13.77 -10.90 -1.32
N GLY A 42 13.05 -10.82 -2.44
CA GLY A 42 13.43 -9.96 -3.58
C GLY A 42 13.48 -8.47 -3.23
N VAL A 43 12.44 -7.96 -2.56
CA VAL A 43 12.39 -6.54 -2.15
C VAL A 43 13.46 -6.24 -1.09
N LEU A 44 13.70 -7.17 -0.16
CA LEU A 44 14.74 -7.02 0.85
C LEU A 44 16.14 -6.99 0.22
N ALA A 45 16.42 -7.83 -0.78
CA ALA A 45 17.68 -7.80 -1.50
C ALA A 45 17.91 -6.47 -2.23
N LEU A 46 16.87 -5.91 -2.87
CA LEU A 46 16.92 -4.59 -3.51
C LEU A 46 17.17 -3.48 -2.48
N GLY A 47 16.43 -3.47 -1.37
CA GLY A 47 16.64 -2.51 -0.28
C GLY A 47 18.04 -2.61 0.33
N TYR A 48 18.55 -3.83 0.52
CA TYR A 48 19.90 -4.07 1.00
C TYR A 48 20.97 -3.56 0.04
N SER A 49 20.79 -3.77 -1.27
CA SER A 49 21.72 -3.26 -2.29
C SER A 49 21.82 -1.73 -2.26
N ALA A 50 20.68 -1.03 -2.08
CA ALA A 50 20.65 0.42 -1.94
C ALA A 50 21.42 0.88 -0.70
N MET A 51 21.28 0.19 0.44
CA MET A 51 22.08 0.46 1.65
C MET A 51 23.58 0.22 1.45
N ARG A 52 23.96 -0.69 0.55
CA ARG A 52 25.37 -0.97 0.19
C ARG A 52 25.94 0.01 -0.84
N GLY A 53 25.18 1.04 -1.24
CA GLY A 53 25.62 2.09 -2.16
C GLY A 53 25.18 1.89 -3.60
N TYR A 54 24.38 0.86 -3.90
CA TYR A 54 23.74 0.69 -5.22
C TYR A 54 22.43 1.48 -5.30
N GLY A 55 22.52 2.79 -5.16
CA GLY A 55 21.40 3.73 -5.17
C GLY A 55 21.75 5.04 -4.47
N ASN A 56 21.13 6.14 -4.90
CA ASN A 56 21.29 7.46 -4.26
C ASN A 56 20.20 7.67 -3.21
N ALA A 57 20.30 6.96 -2.09
CA ALA A 57 19.44 7.19 -0.93
C ALA A 57 20.20 6.92 0.37
N HIS A 58 20.03 7.80 1.35
CA HIS A 58 20.37 7.55 2.76
C HIS A 58 19.07 7.24 3.51
N PRO A 59 18.52 6.03 3.38
CA PRO A 59 17.21 5.72 3.95
C PRO A 59 17.27 5.76 5.48
N THR A 60 16.32 6.47 6.08
CA THR A 60 16.10 6.50 7.52
C THR A 60 14.68 6.05 7.79
N VAL A 61 14.50 5.12 8.73
CA VAL A 61 13.16 4.75 9.21
C VAL A 61 12.74 5.82 10.21
N ASN A 62 11.71 6.60 9.89
CA ASN A 62 11.17 7.59 10.81
C ASN A 62 10.21 6.92 11.79
N GLU A 63 9.32 6.06 11.29
CA GLU A 63 8.31 5.40 12.10
C GLU A 63 7.97 4.01 11.56
N LEU A 64 7.75 3.06 12.48
CA LEU A 64 7.24 1.72 12.20
C LEU A 64 6.04 1.43 13.11
N ARG A 65 4.87 1.20 12.51
CA ARG A 65 3.63 0.85 13.22
C ARG A 65 3.16 -0.53 12.80
N LEU A 66 2.64 -1.28 13.76
CA LEU A 66 1.90 -2.52 13.54
C LEU A 66 0.51 -2.37 14.15
N ALA A 67 -0.53 -2.65 13.36
CA ALA A 67 -1.91 -2.50 13.77
C ALA A 67 -2.81 -3.54 13.10
N GLU A 68 -4.05 -3.61 13.58
CA GLU A 68 -5.14 -4.31 12.89
C GLU A 68 -6.06 -3.27 12.25
N ALA A 69 -6.33 -3.43 10.96
CA ALA A 69 -7.26 -2.59 10.21
C ALA A 69 -8.63 -3.28 10.11
N GLU A 70 -9.70 -2.56 10.46
CA GLU A 70 -11.07 -3.03 10.26
C GLU A 70 -11.45 -2.88 8.78
N VAL A 71 -11.75 -3.99 8.11
CA VAL A 71 -12.19 -3.98 6.72
C VAL A 71 -13.71 -3.89 6.65
N ARG A 72 -14.23 -2.92 5.90
CA ARG A 72 -15.67 -2.75 5.65
C ARG A 72 -15.95 -2.87 4.17
N VAL A 73 -16.87 -3.76 3.82
CA VAL A 73 -17.30 -3.98 2.43
C VAL A 73 -18.79 -3.69 2.31
N GLN A 74 -19.16 -2.90 1.31
CA GLN A 74 -20.57 -2.67 0.99
C GLN A 74 -21.11 -3.83 0.17
N HIS A 75 -22.25 -4.39 0.56
CA HIS A 75 -22.89 -5.43 -0.23
C HIS A 75 -23.43 -4.83 -1.54
N PRO A 76 -23.34 -5.53 -2.69
CA PRO A 76 -23.78 -5.01 -3.99
C PRO A 76 -25.28 -4.64 -4.06
N ARG A 77 -26.10 -5.11 -3.13
CA ARG A 77 -27.51 -4.71 -2.98
C ARG A 77 -27.72 -3.42 -2.16
N GLY A 78 -26.67 -2.67 -1.86
CA GLY A 78 -26.73 -1.41 -1.09
C GLY A 78 -26.94 -1.59 0.42
N THR A 79 -27.15 -2.81 0.90
CA THR A 79 -27.21 -3.10 2.33
C THR A 79 -25.80 -3.10 2.92
N VAL A 80 -25.43 -2.06 3.66
CA VAL A 80 -24.30 -2.18 4.59
C VAL A 80 -24.76 -3.20 5.64
N SER A 81 -24.09 -4.35 5.71
CA SER A 81 -24.45 -5.38 6.68
C SER A 81 -24.46 -4.75 8.08
N PRO A 82 -25.55 -4.91 8.88
CA PRO A 82 -25.67 -4.30 10.21
C PRO A 82 -24.65 -4.88 11.20
N ARG A 83 -24.10 -6.05 10.89
CA ARG A 83 -22.85 -6.54 11.47
C ARG A 83 -21.74 -6.22 10.49
N PRO A 84 -20.69 -5.49 10.88
CA PRO A 84 -19.54 -5.40 10.01
C PRO A 84 -19.10 -6.85 9.73
N CYS A 85 -18.89 -7.18 8.47
CA CYS A 85 -18.06 -8.32 8.12
C CYS A 85 -16.63 -7.92 8.57
N ALA A 86 -16.41 -7.79 9.88
CA ALA A 86 -15.23 -7.18 10.49
C ALA A 86 -14.09 -8.18 10.41
N VAL A 87 -13.63 -8.40 9.19
CA VAL A 87 -12.33 -9.00 8.96
C VAL A 87 -11.31 -7.96 9.44
N ARG A 88 -10.42 -8.40 10.32
CA ARG A 88 -9.31 -7.61 10.82
C ARG A 88 -8.07 -8.09 10.08
N ASP A 89 -7.46 -7.18 9.34
CA ASP A 89 -6.22 -7.47 8.63
C ASP A 89 -5.04 -6.86 9.40
N HIS A 90 -3.97 -7.62 9.56
CA HIS A 90 -2.73 -7.09 10.12
C HIS A 90 -2.06 -6.18 9.09
N LEU A 91 -1.78 -4.95 9.50
CA LEU A 91 -1.14 -3.93 8.69
C LEU A 91 0.14 -3.44 9.37
N SER A 92 1.24 -3.42 8.63
CA SER A 92 2.46 -2.73 9.01
C SER A 92 2.67 -1.49 8.14
N GLN A 93 3.06 -0.37 8.76
CA GLN A 93 3.34 0.89 8.08
C GLN A 93 4.73 1.38 8.47
N CYS A 94 5.55 1.68 7.46
CA CYS A 94 6.87 2.26 7.60
C CYS A 94 6.91 3.59 6.83
N THR A 95 7.38 4.66 7.46
CA THR A 95 7.58 5.99 6.83
C THR A 95 9.02 6.44 6.89
#